data_AF-A0A059XF62-F1
#
_entry.id   AF-A0A059XF62-F1
#
_cell.length_a   1.000
_cell.length_b   1.000
_cell.length_c   1.000
_cell.angle_alpha   90.00
_cell.angle_beta   90.00
_cell.angle_gamma   90.00
#
_symmetry.space_group_name_H-M   'P 1'
#
loop_
_entity.id
_entity.type
_entity.pdbx_description
1 polymer ?
#
loop_
_entity_poly.entity_id
_entity_poly.type
_entity_poly.pdbx_seq_one_letter_code
_entity_poly.pdbx_strand_id
1 'polypeptide(L)'
;MQMPAAAFRFSRDPDGDFSTMSMDPRFFENRTITGDAADYAVRTLLPAINRFGGNRQRVSEAVNLLEHTDPARYIRYVAHGEAAAHAGVLTDLPYSVRLALEMSTHEDAERRAMEGELAQLEEAWRIAEEIAGISDSLLTPESVASRMITLSRREPPASA
;
A
#
# COMPACT_ATOMS: atom_id res chain seq x y z
N MET A 1 0.77 28.93 -13.09
CA MET A 1 -0.68 28.77 -13.30
C MET A 1 -1.17 27.72 -12.31
N GLN A 2 -1.81 28.17 -11.23
CA GLN A 2 -2.23 27.31 -10.11
C GLN A 2 -3.62 26.76 -10.46
N MET A 3 -3.74 25.43 -10.62
CA MET A 3 -5.06 24.80 -10.80
C MET A 3 -5.91 25.08 -9.56
N PRO A 4 -7.16 25.58 -9.69
CA PRO A 4 -8.05 25.65 -8.55
C PRO A 4 -8.30 24.23 -8.06
N ALA A 5 -8.24 24.01 -6.74
CA ALA A 5 -8.59 22.73 -6.15
C ALA A 5 -10.03 22.42 -6.55
N ALA A 6 -10.22 21.44 -7.43
CA ALA A 6 -11.55 21.00 -7.84
C ALA A 6 -12.31 20.60 -6.57
N ALA A 7 -13.48 21.21 -6.38
CA ALA A 7 -14.24 21.07 -5.16
C ALA A 7 -15.03 19.75 -5.26
N PHE A 8 -14.51 18.70 -4.64
CA PHE A 8 -15.03 17.34 -4.73
C PHE A 8 -15.91 16.97 -3.53
N ARG A 9 -17.23 16.90 -3.62
CA ARG A 9 -18.11 16.48 -2.52
C ARG A 9 -18.19 14.97 -2.38
N PHE A 10 -18.21 14.45 -1.16
CA PHE A 10 -18.68 13.10 -0.88
C PHE A 10 -20.14 13.15 -0.42
N SER A 11 -21.01 12.30 -0.98
CA SER A 11 -22.40 12.20 -0.51
C SER A 11 -22.85 10.76 -0.33
N ARG A 12 -23.86 10.60 0.54
CA ARG A 12 -24.53 9.35 0.86
C ARG A 12 -25.42 8.91 -0.30
N ASP A 13 -25.28 7.67 -0.72
CA ASP A 13 -26.25 6.99 -1.59
C ASP A 13 -27.48 6.57 -0.75
N PRO A 14 -28.72 6.84 -1.19
CA PRO A 14 -29.93 6.33 -0.51
C PRO A 14 -29.95 4.80 -0.35
N ASP A 15 -29.27 4.05 -1.22
CA ASP A 15 -29.26 2.58 -1.21
C ASP A 15 -28.02 1.96 -0.52
N GLY A 16 -27.13 2.78 0.05
CA GLY A 16 -26.15 2.37 1.07
C GLY A 16 -24.91 1.60 0.59
N ASP A 17 -24.72 1.38 -0.71
CA ASP A 17 -23.65 0.47 -1.17
C ASP A 17 -22.41 1.17 -1.77
N PHE A 18 -22.51 2.45 -2.18
CA PHE A 18 -21.35 3.16 -2.77
C PHE A 18 -21.23 4.64 -2.36
N SER A 19 -19.98 5.09 -2.22
CA SER A 19 -19.65 6.49 -1.92
C SER A 19 -19.78 7.32 -3.20
N THR A 20 -20.62 8.36 -3.18
CA THR A 20 -20.78 9.27 -4.31
C THR A 20 -19.75 10.38 -4.23
N MET A 21 -19.03 10.65 -5.33
CA MET A 21 -18.14 11.81 -5.48
C MET A 21 -18.73 12.80 -6.50
N SER A 22 -18.88 14.07 -6.12
CA SER A 22 -19.48 15.15 -6.94
C SER A 22 -18.48 16.29 -7.15
N MET A 23 -18.48 16.97 -8.31
CA MET A 23 -17.55 18.09 -8.63
C MET A 23 -18.25 19.46 -8.60
N ASP A 24 -17.51 20.53 -8.27
CA ASP A 24 -18.04 21.90 -8.25
C ASP A 24 -18.68 22.31 -9.59
N PRO A 25 -19.97 22.71 -9.59
CA PRO A 25 -20.70 23.14 -10.77
C PRO A 25 -20.09 24.35 -11.51
N ARG A 26 -19.21 25.13 -10.86
CA ARG A 26 -18.60 26.33 -11.47
C ARG A 26 -17.52 26.01 -12.51
N PHE A 27 -16.99 24.78 -12.49
CA PHE A 27 -15.91 24.36 -13.39
C PHE A 27 -16.31 23.17 -14.28
N PHE A 28 -17.27 22.34 -13.85
CA PHE A 28 -17.81 21.22 -14.61
C PHE A 28 -19.28 21.00 -14.24
N GLU A 29 -20.11 20.44 -15.13
CA GLU A 29 -21.46 19.98 -14.77
C GLU A 29 -21.35 19.01 -13.57
N ASN A 30 -22.17 19.19 -12.51
CA ASN A 30 -22.04 18.39 -11.29
C ASN A 30 -22.28 16.91 -11.60
N ARG A 31 -21.19 16.17 -11.78
CA ARG A 31 -21.20 14.74 -12.13
C ARG A 31 -20.91 13.92 -10.91
N THR A 32 -21.87 13.07 -10.56
CA THR A 32 -21.71 12.01 -9.58
C THR A 32 -20.97 10.84 -10.23
N ILE A 33 -19.85 10.46 -9.65
CA ILE A 33 -19.10 9.25 -10.00
C ILE A 33 -19.26 8.24 -8.86
N THR A 34 -19.51 6.97 -9.20
CA THR A 34 -19.77 5.88 -8.25
C THR A 34 -18.95 4.64 -8.61
N GLY A 35 -18.92 3.67 -7.69
CA GLY A 35 -18.24 2.38 -7.90
C GLY A 35 -16.73 2.52 -8.19
N ASP A 36 -16.21 1.65 -9.05
CA ASP A 36 -14.78 1.60 -9.39
C ASP A 36 -14.24 2.91 -9.96
N ALA A 37 -15.09 3.67 -10.68
CA ALA A 37 -14.70 4.96 -11.23
C ALA A 37 -14.50 6.02 -10.12
N ALA A 38 -15.26 5.93 -9.02
CA ALA A 38 -15.04 6.77 -7.85
C ALA A 38 -13.74 6.38 -7.13
N ASP A 39 -13.50 5.08 -6.94
CA ASP A 39 -12.26 4.59 -6.31
C ASP A 39 -11.01 5.03 -7.09
N TYR A 40 -11.03 4.87 -8.41
CA TYR A 40 -9.96 5.34 -9.29
C TYR A 40 -9.76 6.87 -9.22
N ALA A 41 -10.86 7.64 -9.20
CA ALA A 41 -10.79 9.08 -9.07
C ALA A 41 -10.15 9.50 -7.74
N VAL A 42 -10.53 8.87 -6.63
CA VAL A 42 -9.98 9.14 -5.30
C VAL A 42 -8.49 8.84 -5.24
N ARG A 43 -8.07 7.66 -5.73
CA ARG A 43 -6.65 7.28 -5.84
C ARG A 43 -5.83 8.29 -6.62
N THR A 44 -6.38 8.83 -7.69
CA THR A 44 -5.66 9.79 -8.55
C THR A 44 -5.64 11.20 -7.96
N LEU A 45 -6.73 11.63 -7.34
CA LEU A 45 -6.94 13.02 -6.94
C LEU A 45 -6.40 13.34 -5.55
N LEU A 46 -6.47 12.41 -4.60
CA LEU A 46 -5.99 12.65 -3.23
C LEU A 46 -4.49 13.00 -3.16
N PRO A 47 -3.58 12.33 -3.88
CA PRO A 47 -2.16 12.71 -3.89
C PRO A 47 -1.95 14.15 -4.40
N ALA A 48 -2.72 14.55 -5.42
CA ALA A 48 -2.65 15.91 -5.96
C ALA A 48 -3.20 16.96 -4.99
N ILE A 49 -4.24 16.63 -4.22
CA ILE A 49 -4.83 17.48 -3.18
C ILE A 49 -3.89 17.59 -1.96
N ASN A 50 -3.25 16.50 -1.56
CA ASN A 50 -2.36 16.41 -0.41
C ASN A 50 -0.88 16.67 -0.76
N ARG A 51 -0.59 17.33 -1.89
CA ARG A 51 0.75 17.56 -2.48
C ARG A 51 1.88 17.99 -1.55
N PHE A 52 1.57 18.66 -0.44
CA PHE A 52 2.57 19.20 0.48
C PHE A 52 3.03 18.18 1.52
N GLY A 53 2.51 16.95 1.50
CA GLY A 53 2.83 15.90 2.47
C GLY A 53 2.39 16.25 3.90
N GLY A 54 2.37 15.24 4.75
CA GLY A 54 2.09 15.38 6.17
C GLY A 54 3.36 15.67 6.95
N ASN A 55 3.30 16.56 7.96
CA ASN A 55 4.33 16.54 9.00
C ASN A 55 4.17 15.27 9.85
N ARG A 56 5.19 14.89 10.63
CA ARG A 56 5.16 13.65 11.44
C ARG A 56 3.91 13.52 12.31
N GLN A 57 3.44 14.62 12.89
CA GLN A 57 2.25 14.63 13.71
C GLN A 57 1.00 14.24 12.90
N ARG A 58 0.79 14.86 11.73
CA ARG A 58 -0.35 14.55 10.85
C ARG A 58 -0.30 13.14 10.30
N VAL A 59 0.89 12.62 10.01
CA VAL A 59 1.07 11.21 9.61
C VAL A 59 0.68 10.30 10.76
N SER A 60 1.15 10.58 11.98
CA SER A 60 0.75 9.79 13.17
C SER A 60 -0.74 9.83 13.43
N GLU A 61 -1.38 11.00 13.29
CA GLU A 61 -2.84 11.13 13.41
C GLU A 61 -3.57 10.31 12.34
N ALA A 62 -3.10 10.32 11.09
CA ALA A 62 -3.67 9.54 10.00
C ALA A 62 -3.52 8.02 10.25
N VAL A 63 -2.36 7.57 10.72
CA VAL A 63 -2.13 6.17 11.09
C VAL A 63 -3.07 5.74 12.22
N ASN A 64 -3.20 6.55 13.28
CA ASN A 64 -4.09 6.23 14.40
C ASN A 64 -5.57 6.08 13.97
N LEU A 65 -6.00 6.84 12.95
CA LEU A 65 -7.34 6.68 12.36
C LEU A 65 -7.51 5.33 11.65
N LEU A 66 -6.46 4.82 11.02
CA LEU A 66 -6.44 3.53 10.32
C LEU A 66 -6.25 2.34 11.26
N GLU A 67 -5.58 2.51 12.41
CA GLU A 67 -5.40 1.40 13.36
C GLU A 67 -6.73 0.80 13.87
N HIS A 68 -7.80 1.59 13.85
CA HIS A 68 -9.11 1.20 14.36
C HIS A 68 -10.09 0.79 13.25
N THR A 69 -9.67 0.85 11.98
CA THR A 69 -10.52 0.57 10.83
C THR A 69 -9.71 -0.12 9.73
N ASP A 70 -10.19 -1.28 9.28
CA ASP A 70 -9.67 -1.92 8.06
C ASP A 70 -9.56 -0.90 6.91
N PRO A 71 -8.36 -0.69 6.31
CA PRO A 71 -8.16 0.34 5.28
C PRO A 71 -9.18 0.23 4.13
N ALA A 72 -9.53 -0.99 3.71
CA ALA A 72 -10.55 -1.22 2.69
C ALA A 72 -11.95 -0.68 3.06
N ARG A 73 -12.25 -0.55 4.36
CA ARG A 73 -13.50 -0.01 4.89
C ARG A 73 -13.42 1.47 5.24
N TYR A 74 -12.23 2.06 5.27
CA TYR A 74 -12.03 3.43 5.73
C TYR A 74 -12.75 4.45 4.82
N ILE A 75 -12.81 4.23 3.51
CA ILE A 75 -13.59 5.07 2.59
C ILE A 75 -15.06 5.11 3.01
N ARG A 76 -15.66 3.94 3.30
CA ARG A 76 -17.04 3.83 3.76
C ARG A 76 -17.20 4.51 5.12
N TYR A 77 -16.27 4.31 6.04
CA TYR A 77 -16.27 4.97 7.35
C TYR A 77 -16.29 6.51 7.21
N VAL A 78 -15.43 7.07 6.37
CA VAL A 78 -15.40 8.52 6.13
C VAL A 78 -16.70 8.98 5.47
N ALA A 79 -17.18 8.30 4.43
CA ALA A 79 -18.40 8.66 3.70
C ALA A 79 -19.67 8.64 4.58
N HIS A 80 -19.70 7.81 5.62
CA HIS A 80 -20.84 7.68 6.55
C HIS A 80 -20.62 8.42 7.88
N GLY A 81 -19.44 9.01 8.09
CA GLY A 81 -19.07 9.65 9.34
C GLY A 81 -19.44 11.14 9.42
N GLU A 82 -19.36 11.68 10.63
CA GLU A 82 -19.55 13.12 10.92
C GLU A 82 -18.66 14.02 10.04
N ALA A 83 -17.45 13.57 9.72
CA ALA A 83 -16.51 14.33 8.90
C ALA A 83 -17.05 14.59 7.49
N ALA A 84 -17.68 13.59 6.83
CA ALA A 84 -18.30 13.79 5.53
C ALA A 84 -19.63 14.58 5.63
N ALA A 85 -20.38 14.43 6.73
CA ALA A 85 -21.61 15.18 6.94
C ALA A 85 -21.38 16.71 7.01
N HIS A 86 -20.22 17.13 7.52
CA HIS A 86 -19.84 18.53 7.63
C HIS A 86 -18.95 19.02 6.47
N ALA A 87 -18.42 18.11 5.65
CA ALA A 87 -17.59 18.45 4.51
C ALA A 87 -18.44 18.70 3.25
N GLY A 88 -18.38 19.93 2.74
CA GLY A 88 -18.97 20.27 1.46
C GLY A 88 -18.18 19.68 0.30
N VAL A 89 -16.85 19.60 0.46
CA VAL A 89 -15.88 19.05 -0.50
C VAL A 89 -14.67 18.38 0.19
N LEU A 90 -13.84 17.63 -0.55
CA LEU A 90 -12.71 16.85 -0.06
C LEU A 90 -11.75 17.72 0.72
N THR A 91 -11.49 18.94 0.25
CA THR A 91 -10.59 19.89 0.90
C THR A 91 -11.07 20.37 2.25
N ASP A 92 -12.36 20.22 2.56
CA ASP A 92 -12.96 20.60 3.85
C ASP A 92 -12.69 19.54 4.93
N LEU A 93 -12.41 18.29 4.54
CA LEU A 93 -12.04 17.24 5.48
C LEU A 93 -10.73 17.62 6.20
N PRO A 94 -10.57 17.29 7.50
CA PRO A 94 -9.30 17.46 8.18
C PRO A 94 -8.16 16.78 7.42
N TYR A 95 -6.97 17.38 7.45
CA TYR A 95 -5.82 16.86 6.69
C TYR A 95 -5.51 15.41 7.05
N SER A 96 -5.51 15.05 8.34
CA SER A 96 -5.27 13.68 8.81
C SER A 96 -6.31 12.69 8.28
N VAL A 97 -7.58 13.09 8.16
CA VAL A 97 -8.64 12.27 7.56
C VAL A 97 -8.41 12.07 6.06
N ARG A 98 -8.03 13.12 5.33
CA ARG A 98 -7.69 13.01 3.90
C ARG A 98 -6.46 12.16 3.66
N LEU A 99 -5.44 12.30 4.50
CA LEU A 99 -4.21 11.52 4.41
C LEU A 99 -4.50 10.05 4.71
N ALA A 100 -5.29 9.75 5.74
CA ALA A 100 -5.73 8.39 6.00
C ALA A 100 -6.54 7.80 4.84
N LEU A 101 -7.38 8.62 4.17
CA LEU A 101 -8.11 8.20 2.98
C LEU A 101 -7.16 7.88 1.80
N GLU A 102 -6.14 8.71 1.61
CA GLU A 102 -5.10 8.48 0.60
C GLU A 102 -4.35 7.18 0.87
N MET A 103 -3.85 6.99 2.10
CA MET A 103 -3.15 5.78 2.53
C MET A 103 -4.05 4.55 2.34
N SER A 104 -5.32 4.62 2.74
CA SER A 104 -6.26 3.50 2.62
C SER A 104 -6.54 3.09 1.18
N THR A 105 -6.57 4.05 0.26
CA THR A 105 -6.84 3.77 -1.15
C THR A 105 -5.62 3.18 -1.86
N HIS A 106 -4.40 3.48 -1.40
CA HIS A 106 -3.16 2.99 -2.00
C HIS A 106 -2.60 1.71 -1.37
N GLU A 107 -2.97 1.38 -0.12
CA GLU A 107 -2.45 0.23 0.63
C GLU A 107 -2.40 -1.06 -0.19
N ASP A 108 -3.48 -1.34 -0.91
CA ASP A 108 -3.65 -2.55 -1.71
C ASP A 108 -2.71 -2.61 -2.94
N ALA A 109 -2.46 -1.46 -3.57
CA ALA A 109 -1.55 -1.35 -4.70
C ALA A 109 -0.09 -1.42 -4.23
N GLU A 110 0.20 -0.76 -3.10
CA GLU A 110 1.51 -0.79 -2.45
C GLU A 110 1.87 -2.22 -2.01
N ARG A 111 0.93 -2.95 -1.41
CA ARG A 111 1.14 -4.36 -1.02
C ARG A 111 1.53 -5.24 -2.21
N ARG A 112 0.79 -5.14 -3.32
CA ARG A 112 1.09 -5.93 -4.54
C ARG A 112 2.43 -5.54 -5.15
N ALA A 113 2.79 -4.25 -5.12
CA ALA A 113 4.10 -3.80 -5.57
C ALA A 113 5.23 -4.39 -4.71
N MET A 114 5.07 -4.34 -3.38
CA MET A 114 6.04 -4.92 -2.43
C MET A 114 6.17 -6.44 -2.57
N GLU A 115 5.06 -7.16 -2.77
CA GLU A 115 5.08 -8.61 -3.03
C GLU A 115 5.83 -8.93 -4.33
N GLY A 116 5.67 -8.11 -5.37
CA GLY A 116 6.41 -8.24 -6.62
C GLY A 116 7.91 -7.98 -6.48
N GLU A 117 8.31 -6.98 -5.68
CA GLU A 117 9.71 -6.71 -5.37
C GLU A 117 10.33 -7.84 -4.55
N LEU A 118 9.61 -8.37 -3.55
CA LEU A 118 10.07 -9.48 -2.73
C LEU A 118 10.35 -10.73 -3.59
N ALA A 119 9.47 -11.05 -4.53
CA ALA A 119 9.66 -12.18 -5.43
C ALA A 119 10.94 -12.05 -6.29
N GLN A 120 11.29 -10.83 -6.71
CA GLN A 120 12.53 -10.58 -7.45
C GLN A 120 13.77 -10.77 -6.56
N LEU A 121 13.69 -10.33 -5.30
CA LEU A 121 14.78 -10.51 -4.33
C LEU A 121 15.00 -11.99 -3.99
N GLU A 122 13.93 -12.76 -3.80
CA GLU A 122 14.01 -14.20 -3.54
C GLU A 122 14.66 -14.96 -4.69
N GLU A 123 14.30 -14.62 -5.93
CA GLU A 123 14.91 -15.22 -7.11
C GLU A 123 16.41 -14.85 -7.23
N ALA A 124 16.75 -13.58 -7.01
CA ALA A 124 18.14 -13.14 -7.00
C ALA A 124 18.96 -13.86 -5.92
N TRP A 125 18.39 -14.07 -4.73
CA TRP A 125 19.03 -14.83 -3.66
C TRP A 125 19.25 -16.29 -4.05
N ARG A 126 18.23 -16.95 -4.64
CA ARG A 126 18.35 -18.34 -5.12
C ARG A 126 19.48 -18.50 -6.14
N ILE A 127 19.58 -17.58 -7.10
CA ILE A 127 20.67 -17.58 -8.10
C ILE A 127 22.02 -17.38 -7.42
N ALA A 128 22.12 -16.48 -6.44
CA ALA A 128 23.36 -16.25 -5.71
C ALA A 128 23.82 -17.50 -4.95
N GLU A 129 22.90 -18.22 -4.29
CA GLU A 129 23.18 -19.49 -3.61
C GLU A 129 23.63 -20.58 -4.61
N GLU A 130 23.02 -20.64 -5.79
CA GLU A 130 23.43 -21.57 -6.84
C GLU A 130 24.87 -21.27 -7.33
N ILE A 131 25.19 -20.00 -7.57
CA ILE A 131 26.54 -19.56 -7.97
C ILE A 131 27.57 -19.85 -6.87
N ALA A 132 27.22 -19.62 -5.60
CA ALA A 132 28.08 -19.94 -4.47
C ALA A 132 28.37 -21.44 -4.42
N GLY A 133 27.34 -22.29 -4.56
CA GLY A 133 27.49 -23.74 -4.60
C GLY A 133 28.38 -24.23 -5.75
N ILE A 134 28.24 -23.64 -6.95
CA ILE A 134 29.13 -23.92 -8.09
C ILE A 134 30.57 -23.49 -7.75
N SER A 135 30.75 -22.30 -7.20
CA SER A 135 32.07 -21.75 -6.87
C SER A 135 32.80 -22.59 -5.84
N ASP A 136 32.11 -23.04 -4.79
CA ASP A 136 32.63 -23.95 -3.78
C ASP A 136 33.05 -25.29 -4.40
N SER A 137 32.26 -25.81 -5.35
CA SER A 137 32.61 -27.05 -6.07
C SER A 137 33.83 -26.88 -6.97
N LEU A 138 34.02 -25.73 -7.61
CA LEU A 138 35.16 -25.48 -8.53
C LEU A 138 36.49 -25.33 -7.80
N LEU A 139 36.46 -24.83 -6.56
CA LEU A 139 37.66 -24.54 -5.78
C LEU A 139 38.07 -25.68 -4.83
N THR A 140 37.30 -26.77 -4.79
CA THR A 140 37.58 -27.92 -3.91
C THR A 140 38.37 -29.01 -4.64
N PRO A 141 39.62 -29.32 -4.24
CA PRO A 141 40.38 -30.44 -4.82
C PRO A 141 39.69 -31.80 -4.56
N GLU A 142 39.76 -32.74 -5.51
CA GLU A 142 39.14 -34.08 -5.41
C GLU A 142 39.53 -34.85 -4.13
N SER A 143 40.77 -34.66 -3.66
CA SER A 143 41.28 -35.30 -2.43
C SER A 143 40.56 -34.81 -1.17
N VAL A 144 40.13 -33.54 -1.15
CA VAL A 144 39.37 -32.93 -0.05
C VAL A 144 37.91 -33.37 -0.12
N ALA A 145 37.31 -33.37 -1.31
CA ALA A 145 35.94 -33.87 -1.52
C ALA A 145 35.78 -35.34 -1.10
N SER A 146 36.74 -36.20 -1.48
CA SER A 146 36.76 -37.63 -1.11
C SER A 146 36.88 -37.83 0.42
N ARG A 147 37.66 -36.99 1.10
CA ARG A 147 37.77 -37.00 2.58
C ARG A 147 36.47 -36.58 3.26
N MET A 148 35.78 -35.56 2.75
CA MET A 148 34.48 -35.13 3.28
C MET A 148 33.42 -36.22 3.19
N ILE A 149 33.34 -36.94 2.06
CA ILE A 149 32.42 -38.07 1.87
C ILE A 149 32.73 -39.21 2.85
N THR A 150 34.02 -39.46 3.11
CA THR A 150 34.44 -40.50 4.05
C THR A 150 34.09 -40.14 5.50
N LEU A 151 34.17 -38.85 5.85
CA LEU A 151 33.82 -38.34 7.18
C LEU A 151 32.31 -38.30 7.41
N SER A 152 31.50 -37.92 6.42
CA SER A 152 30.03 -37.88 6.57
C SER A 152 29.39 -39.27 6.65
N ARG A 153 30.05 -40.31 6.14
CA ARG A 153 29.62 -41.72 6.25
C ARG A 153 29.99 -42.39 7.57
N ARG A 154 30.86 -41.79 8.37
CA ARG A 154 31.14 -42.26 9.74
C ARG A 154 30.16 -41.55 10.68
N GLU A 155 29.19 -42.27 11.24
CA GLU A 155 28.43 -41.78 12.38
C GLU A 155 29.40 -41.29 13.48
N PRO A 156 29.06 -40.21 14.21
CA PRO A 156 29.85 -39.83 15.38
C PRO A 156 29.84 -41.01 16.38
N PRO A 157 30.97 -41.31 17.04
CA PRO A 157 31.00 -42.38 18.02
C PRO A 157 29.93 -42.11 19.08
N ALA A 158 29.03 -43.09 19.29
CA ALA A 158 28.08 -43.06 20.39
C ALA A 158 28.87 -42.83 21.69
N SER A 159 28.61 -41.70 22.34
CA SER A 159 29.17 -41.35 23.64
C SER A 159 28.74 -42.41 24.66
N ALA A 160 29.68 -43.22 25.13
CA ALA A 160 29.53 -44.13 26.25
C ALA A 160 29.76 -43.40 27.59
#